data_AF-A0A7R9F5I4-F1
#
_entry.id   AF-A0A7R9F5I4-F1
#
_cell.length_a   1.000
_cell.length_b   1.000
_cell.length_c   1.000
_cell.angle_alpha   90.00
_cell.angle_beta   90.00
_cell.angle_gamma   90.00
#
_symmetry.space_group_name_H-M   'P 1'
#
loop_
_entity.id
_entity.type
_entity.pdbx_description
1 polymer ?
#
loop_
_entity_poly.entity_id
_entity_poly.type
_entity_poly.pdbx_seq_one_letter_code
_entity_poly.pdbx_strand_id
1 'polypeptide(L)'
;MLKKLVKQVSMVIIRMDTLDPIERWDFSIEYENDELNETCPKDKSLIQKEICNVLRQISASISYLPLLDTPCSFDLHLDTFPGAEVPSDWESITKCEISNGQDLKFSTFSTSFHKIDTAVVYKAND
;
A
#
# COMPACT_ATOMS: atom_id res chain seq x y z
N MET A 1 -20.65 -11.93 7.21
CA MET A 1 -19.26 -12.34 6.93
C MET A 1 -18.56 -11.20 6.23
N LEU A 2 -17.34 -10.88 6.64
CA LEU A 2 -16.50 -9.87 5.98
C LEU A 2 -16.14 -10.34 4.55
N LYS A 3 -16.41 -9.53 3.53
CA LYS A 3 -16.02 -9.85 2.14
C LYS A 3 -14.52 -9.59 1.95
N LYS A 4 -13.74 -10.66 1.84
CA LYS A 4 -12.29 -10.59 1.60
C LYS A 4 -12.01 -10.52 0.11
N LEU A 5 -11.91 -9.30 -0.43
CA LEU A 5 -11.77 -9.10 -1.88
C LEU A 5 -10.39 -8.57 -2.28
N VAL A 6 -9.74 -7.78 -1.41
CA VAL A 6 -8.49 -7.07 -1.74
C VAL A 6 -7.36 -7.59 -0.87
N LYS A 7 -6.26 -8.00 -1.48
CA LYS A 7 -5.04 -8.44 -0.80
C LYS A 7 -4.05 -7.30 -0.60
N GLN A 8 -3.95 -6.41 -1.57
CA GLN A 8 -2.94 -5.36 -1.56
C GLN A 8 -3.43 -4.16 -2.36
N VAL A 9 -3.16 -2.96 -1.86
CA VAL A 9 -3.25 -1.72 -2.64
C VAL A 9 -1.83 -1.26 -2.90
N SER A 10 -1.48 -0.99 -4.15
CA SER A 10 -0.17 -0.43 -4.52
C SER A 10 -0.34 0.90 -5.20
N MET A 11 0.39 1.93 -4.75
CA MET A 11 0.54 3.18 -5.49
C MET A 11 1.89 3.18 -6.18
N VAL A 12 1.90 3.24 -7.51
CA VAL A 12 3.12 3.30 -8.32
C VAL A 12 3.32 4.74 -8.77
N ILE A 13 4.50 5.30 -8.51
CA ILE A 13 4.92 6.61 -9.01
C ILE A 13 5.80 6.38 -10.24
N ILE A 14 5.43 7.04 -11.34
CA ILE A 14 6.04 6.83 -12.66
C ILE A 14 6.53 8.17 -13.18
N ARG A 15 7.76 8.21 -13.70
CA ARG A 15 8.26 9.40 -14.40
C ARG A 15 7.56 9.57 -15.73
N MET A 16 7.06 10.77 -16.02
CA MET A 16 6.29 11.01 -17.25
C MET A 16 7.14 11.02 -18.53
N ASP A 17 8.45 11.27 -18.43
CA ASP A 17 9.36 11.38 -19.57
C ASP A 17 9.83 10.02 -20.12
N THR A 18 10.04 9.07 -19.22
CA THR A 18 10.62 7.75 -19.47
C THR A 18 9.61 6.63 -19.30
N LEU A 19 8.48 6.91 -18.63
CA LEU A 19 7.49 5.94 -18.18
C LEU A 19 8.10 4.87 -17.25
N ASP A 20 9.21 5.20 -16.59
CA ASP A 20 9.91 4.32 -15.66
C ASP A 20 9.27 4.42 -14.26
N PRO A 21 8.86 3.29 -13.65
CA PRO A 21 8.39 3.28 -12.27
C PRO A 21 9.57 3.49 -11.31
N ILE A 22 9.45 4.50 -10.47
CA ILE A 22 10.54 4.94 -9.58
C ILE A 22 10.23 4.69 -8.11
N GLU A 23 8.95 4.68 -7.72
CA GLU A 23 8.51 4.30 -6.38
C GLU A 23 7.25 3.45 -6.46
N ARG A 24 7.13 2.48 -5.54
CA ARG A 24 5.94 1.65 -5.37
C ARG A 24 5.65 1.52 -3.88
N TRP A 25 4.53 2.09 -3.46
CA TRP A 25 4.02 2.03 -2.10
C TRP A 25 3.01 0.89 -1.99
N ASP A 26 3.37 -0.16 -1.28
CA ASP A 26 2.54 -1.36 -1.08
C ASP A 26 1.86 -1.31 0.30
N PHE A 27 0.53 -1.44 0.31
CA PHE A 27 -0.31 -1.58 1.50
C PHE A 27 -0.97 -2.97 1.45
N SER A 28 -0.36 -3.94 2.13
CA SER A 28 -0.84 -5.33 2.17
C SER A 28 -1.89 -5.50 3.27
N ILE A 29 -2.98 -6.19 2.94
CA ILE A 29 -4.14 -6.39 3.80
C ILE A 29 -4.19 -7.86 4.23
N GLU A 30 -3.97 -8.09 5.52
CA GLU A 30 -4.21 -9.36 6.18
C GLU A 30 -5.55 -9.31 6.92
N TYR A 31 -6.41 -10.32 6.71
CA TYR A 31 -7.72 -10.41 7.35
C TYR A 31 -7.63 -11.29 8.60
N GLU A 32 -7.78 -10.68 9.77
CA GLU A 32 -7.53 -11.32 11.07
C GLU A 32 -8.78 -12.00 11.67
N ASN A 33 -9.98 -11.47 11.42
CA ASN A 33 -11.24 -11.99 11.97
C ASN A 33 -12.38 -11.98 10.93
N ASP A 34 -13.09 -13.11 10.82
CA ASP A 34 -14.16 -13.32 9.82
C ASP A 34 -15.56 -13.03 10.37
N GLU A 35 -15.67 -13.07 11.68
CA GLU A 35 -16.88 -12.75 12.42
C GLU A 35 -16.99 -11.24 12.55
N LEU A 36 -17.94 -10.66 11.82
CA LEU A 36 -18.43 -9.31 12.07
C LEU A 36 -19.23 -9.33 13.38
N ASN A 37 -18.56 -9.54 14.51
CA ASN A 37 -19.16 -9.21 15.79
C ASN A 37 -19.37 -7.69 15.80
N GLU A 38 -20.56 -7.23 16.19
CA GLU A 38 -20.98 -5.81 16.07
C GLU A 38 -20.05 -4.83 16.82
N THR A 39 -19.15 -5.34 17.65
CA THR A 39 -18.16 -4.57 18.40
C THR A 39 -16.74 -4.87 17.93
N CYS A 40 -16.04 -3.81 17.48
CA CYS A 40 -14.59 -3.87 17.31
C CYS A 40 -13.94 -4.16 18.67
N PRO A 41 -13.15 -5.24 18.83
CA PRO A 41 -12.57 -5.59 20.12
C PRO A 41 -11.44 -4.63 20.53
N LYS A 42 -10.94 -3.82 19.60
CA LYS A 42 -9.82 -2.89 19.83
C LYS A 42 -10.30 -1.45 19.95
N ASP A 43 -9.75 -0.76 20.94
CA ASP A 43 -10.05 0.64 21.21
C ASP A 43 -9.65 1.54 20.02
N LYS A 44 -10.56 2.43 19.63
CA LYS A 44 -10.37 3.33 18.49
C LYS A 44 -9.17 4.26 18.65
N SER A 45 -8.86 4.70 19.87
CA SER A 45 -7.71 5.57 20.12
C SER A 45 -6.38 4.84 19.89
N LEU A 46 -6.32 3.54 20.20
CA LEU A 46 -5.15 2.70 19.91
C LEU A 46 -4.97 2.53 18.41
N ILE A 47 -6.05 2.23 17.66
CA ILE A 47 -6.02 2.12 16.20
C ILE A 47 -5.52 3.45 15.58
N GLN A 48 -6.06 4.58 16.02
CA GLN A 48 -5.63 5.90 15.54
C GLN A 48 -4.16 6.18 15.86
N LYS A 49 -3.68 5.78 17.04
CA LYS A 49 -2.27 5.95 17.42
C LYS A 49 -1.34 5.14 16.51
N GLU A 50 -1.72 3.90 16.17
CA GLU A 50 -0.95 3.07 15.24
C GLU A 50 -0.94 3.66 13.83
N ILE A 51 -2.11 4.08 13.30
CA ILE A 51 -2.20 4.77 12.00
C ILE A 51 -1.33 6.03 11.98
N CYS A 52 -1.40 6.85 13.03
CA CYS A 52 -0.56 8.05 13.16
C CYS A 52 0.94 7.71 13.17
N ASN A 53 1.34 6.57 13.74
CA ASN A 53 2.73 6.14 13.72
C ASN A 53 3.17 5.79 12.29
N VAL A 54 2.36 5.04 11.54
CA VAL A 54 2.64 4.71 10.13
C VAL A 54 2.74 5.97 9.28
N LEU A 55 1.77 6.90 9.40
CA LEU A 55 1.79 8.17 8.66
C LEU A 55 3.04 9.00 8.96
N ARG A 56 3.49 9.04 10.23
CA ARG A 56 4.74 9.72 10.61
C ARG A 56 5.96 9.07 9.97
N GLN A 57 6.00 7.74 9.90
CA GLN A 57 7.11 7.05 9.24
C GLN A 57 7.10 7.26 7.74
N ILE A 58 5.93 7.29 7.10
CA ILE A 58 5.80 7.67 5.68
C ILE A 58 6.37 9.08 5.49
N SER A 59 5.92 10.07 6.27
CA SER A 59 6.47 11.44 6.18
C SER A 59 7.97 11.50 6.45
N ALA A 60 8.48 10.72 7.40
CA ALA A 60 9.90 10.65 7.70
C ALA A 60 10.70 9.96 6.58
N SER A 61 10.13 8.97 5.88
CA SER A 61 10.82 8.31 4.78
C SER A 61 11.11 9.23 3.61
N ILE A 62 10.30 10.26 3.39
CA ILE A 62 10.52 11.26 2.32
C ILE A 62 11.91 11.91 2.42
N SER A 63 12.51 12.02 3.62
CA SER A 63 13.88 12.55 3.74
C SER A 63 14.98 11.58 3.28
N TYR A 64 14.67 10.29 3.14
CA TYR A 64 15.60 9.24 2.73
C TYR A 64 15.37 8.77 1.29
N LEU A 65 14.18 9.01 0.75
CA LEU A 65 13.87 8.69 -0.63
C LEU A 65 14.55 9.67 -1.59
N PRO A 66 14.96 9.22 -2.78
CA PRO A 66 15.45 10.09 -3.84
C PRO A 66 14.50 11.24 -4.17
N LEU A 67 15.05 12.40 -4.50
CA LEU A 67 14.25 13.55 -4.90
C LEU A 67 13.58 13.29 -6.25
N LEU A 68 12.29 13.57 -6.33
CA LEU A 68 11.51 13.58 -7.57
C LEU A 68 11.78 14.90 -8.30
N ASP A 69 12.72 14.89 -9.24
CA ASP A 69 13.20 16.06 -9.98
C ASP A 69 12.43 16.34 -11.29
N THR A 70 11.63 15.38 -11.74
CA THR A 70 10.81 15.45 -12.95
C THR A 70 9.32 15.31 -12.62
N PRO A 71 8.41 15.82 -13.48
CA PRO A 71 7.00 15.52 -13.37
C PRO A 71 6.74 14.00 -13.34
N CYS A 72 5.94 13.58 -12.36
CA CYS A 72 5.56 12.18 -12.18
C CYS A 72 4.03 12.05 -12.21
N SER A 73 3.55 10.93 -12.71
CA SER A 73 2.17 10.46 -12.51
C SER A 73 2.13 9.40 -11.42
N PHE A 74 0.93 9.04 -10.99
CA PHE A 74 0.75 7.87 -10.14
C PHE A 74 -0.39 7.00 -10.66
N ASP A 75 -0.23 5.68 -10.50
CA ASP A 75 -1.26 4.68 -10.74
C ASP A 75 -1.59 3.96 -9.43
N LEU A 76 -2.86 3.56 -9.28
CA LEU A 76 -3.33 2.75 -8.16
C LEU A 76 -3.68 1.35 -8.65
N HIS A 77 -3.02 0.35 -8.08
CA HIS A 77 -3.19 -1.05 -8.41
C HIS A 77 -3.85 -1.78 -7.24
N LEU A 78 -4.86 -2.60 -7.54
CA LEU A 78 -5.48 -3.48 -6.56
C LEU A 78 -5.15 -4.93 -6.88
N ASP A 79 -4.48 -5.62 -5.96
CA ASP A 79 -4.39 -7.07 -5.97
C ASP A 79 -5.60 -7.65 -5.23
N THR A 80 -6.28 -8.61 -5.85
CA THR A 80 -7.54 -9.17 -5.35
C THR A 80 -7.46 -10.68 -5.14
N PHE A 81 -8.43 -11.23 -4.41
CA PHE A 81 -8.58 -12.67 -4.31
C PHE A 81 -9.20 -13.25 -5.60
N PRO A 82 -8.85 -14.50 -5.96
CA PRO A 82 -9.50 -15.18 -7.07
C PRO A 82 -11.02 -15.17 -6.91
N GLY A 83 -11.75 -14.82 -7.98
CA GLY A 83 -13.21 -14.73 -7.97
C GLY A 83 -13.77 -13.39 -7.51
N ALA A 84 -12.95 -12.37 -7.25
CA ALA A 84 -13.43 -11.01 -7.13
C ALA A 84 -13.99 -10.53 -8.47
N GLU A 85 -15.20 -9.95 -8.45
CA GLU A 85 -15.79 -9.32 -9.63
C GLU A 85 -15.04 -8.03 -9.95
N VAL A 86 -14.44 -7.97 -11.13
CA VAL A 86 -13.74 -6.78 -11.62
C VAL A 86 -14.76 -5.88 -12.31
N PRO A 87 -14.93 -4.62 -11.87
CA PRO A 87 -15.84 -3.69 -12.53
C PRO A 87 -15.43 -3.43 -14.00
N SER A 88 -16.38 -3.09 -14.86
CA SER A 88 -16.14 -2.96 -16.31
C SER A 88 -15.17 -1.85 -16.71
N ASP A 89 -15.03 -0.84 -15.85
CA ASP A 89 -14.13 0.31 -16.00
C ASP A 89 -12.71 0.05 -15.47
N TRP A 90 -12.44 -1.19 -15.00
CA TRP A 90 -11.13 -1.59 -14.48
C TRP A 90 -10.42 -2.51 -15.47
N GLU A 91 -9.11 -2.35 -15.57
CA GLU A 91 -8.26 -3.16 -16.42
C GLU A 91 -7.39 -4.10 -15.59
N SER A 92 -7.17 -5.31 -16.13
CA SER A 92 -6.23 -6.27 -15.54
C SER A 92 -4.81 -5.88 -15.93
N ILE A 93 -3.96 -5.70 -14.92
CA ILE A 93 -2.57 -5.27 -15.09
C ILE A 93 -1.61 -6.31 -14.51
N THR A 94 -0.38 -6.29 -15.00
CA THR A 94 0.72 -7.03 -14.35
C THR A 94 1.27 -6.20 -13.20
N LYS A 95 1.68 -6.86 -12.12
CA LYS A 95 2.31 -6.18 -10.99
C LYS A 95 3.54 -5.41 -11.47
N CYS A 96 3.58 -4.11 -11.17
CA CYS A 96 4.71 -3.26 -11.50
C CYS A 96 5.93 -3.70 -10.68
N GLU A 97 7.06 -3.96 -11.35
CA GLU A 97 8.35 -4.24 -10.71
C GLU A 97 9.33 -3.08 -10.94
N ILE A 98 10.03 -2.67 -9.89
CA ILE A 98 11.08 -1.66 -9.95
C ILE A 98 12.42 -2.38 -9.96
N SER A 99 13.13 -2.29 -11.09
CA SER A 99 14.46 -2.89 -11.24
C SER A 99 15.48 -2.18 -10.34
N ASN A 100 16.31 -2.96 -9.64
CA ASN A 100 17.30 -2.46 -8.66
C ASN A 100 16.68 -1.60 -7.54
N GLY A 101 15.41 -1.84 -7.21
CA GLY A 101 14.74 -1.15 -6.13
C GLY A 101 15.26 -1.55 -4.75
N GLN A 102 15.29 -0.60 -3.82
CA GLN A 102 15.50 -0.84 -2.39
C GLN A 102 14.15 -0.88 -1.67
N ASP A 103 14.00 -1.76 -0.70
CA ASP A 103 12.78 -1.89 0.10
C ASP A 103 12.93 -1.24 1.49
N LEU A 104 11.94 -0.44 1.86
CA LEU A 104 11.77 0.07 3.22
C LEU A 104 10.41 -0.37 3.75
N LYS A 105 10.43 -1.09 4.88
CA LYS A 105 9.21 -1.55 5.57
C LYS A 105 8.89 -0.62 6.72
N PHE A 106 7.60 -0.32 6.87
CA PHE A 106 7.09 0.51 7.93
C PHE A 106 6.45 -0.35 9.02
N SER A 107 6.09 0.30 10.13
CA SER A 107 5.26 -0.32 11.13
C SER A 107 3.90 -0.69 10.57
N THR A 108 3.37 -1.78 11.09
CA THR A 108 2.04 -2.29 10.80
C THR A 108 1.02 -1.66 11.75
N PHE A 109 -0.24 -1.51 11.31
CA PHE A 109 -1.36 -1.25 12.22
C PHE A 109 -2.47 -2.29 12.04
N SER A 110 -3.27 -2.51 13.08
CA SER A 110 -4.39 -3.45 13.03
C SER A 110 -5.66 -2.85 13.62
N THR A 111 -6.79 -3.17 12.99
CA THR A 111 -8.16 -2.86 13.45
C THR A 111 -8.81 -4.05 14.13
N SER A 112 -8.07 -5.16 14.34
CA SER A 112 -8.56 -6.49 14.69
C SER A 112 -9.39 -7.21 13.63
N PHE A 113 -9.79 -6.53 12.55
CA PHE A 113 -10.38 -7.18 11.37
C PHE A 113 -9.39 -7.21 10.20
N HIS A 114 -8.66 -6.11 10.05
CA HIS A 114 -7.62 -5.95 9.06
C HIS A 114 -6.34 -5.53 9.75
N LYS A 115 -5.25 -6.18 9.36
CA LYS A 115 -3.89 -5.77 9.63
C LYS A 115 -3.27 -5.28 8.33
N ILE A 116 -2.64 -4.11 8.41
CA ILE A 116 -2.09 -3.42 7.24
C ILE A 116 -0.59 -3.33 7.38
N ASP A 117 0.13 -4.05 6.54
CA ASP A 117 1.58 -3.94 6.37
C ASP A 117 1.88 -2.93 5.27
N THR A 118 2.75 -1.96 5.56
CA THR A 118 3.12 -0.91 4.61
C THR A 118 4.59 -1.02 4.25
N ALA A 119 4.91 -0.91 2.97
CA ALA A 119 6.28 -0.87 2.46
C ALA A 119 6.39 0.08 1.27
N VAL A 120 7.58 0.60 1.03
CA VAL A 120 7.93 1.30 -0.20
C VAL A 120 9.11 0.59 -0.86
N VAL A 121 9.00 0.34 -2.15
CA VAL A 121 10.13 -0.01 -3.01
C VAL A 121 10.46 1.22 -3.84
N TYR A 122 11.70 1.67 -3.82
CA TYR A 122 12.12 2.84 -4.58
C TYR A 122 13.42 2.57 -5.32
N LYS A 123 13.58 3.18 -6.48
CA LYS A 123 14.81 3.10 -7.26
C LYS A 123 15.84 4.03 -6.63
N ALA A 124 16.95 3.49 -6.13
CA ALA A 124 18.04 4.33 -5.62
C ALA A 124 18.66 5.15 -6.76
N ASN A 125 19.10 6.37 -6.45
CA ASN A 125 19.96 7.12 -7.37
C ASN A 125 21.29 6.37 -7.47
N ASP A 126 21.79 6.15 -8.69
CA ASP A 126 23.21 5.79 -8.92
C ASP A 126 24.14 6.90 -8.39
#